data_AF-A0A016W532-F1
#
_entry.id   AF-A0A016W532-F1
#
_cell.length_a   1.000
_cell.length_b   1.000
_cell.length_c   1.000
_cell.angle_alpha   90.00
_cell.angle_beta   90.00
_cell.angle_gamma   90.00
#
_symmetry.space_group_name_H-M   'P 1'
#
loop_
_entity.id
_entity.type
_entity.pdbx_description
1 polymer ?
#
loop_
_entity_poly.entity_id
_entity_poly.type
_entity_poly.pdbx_seq_one_letter_code
_entity_poly.pdbx_strand_id
1 'polypeptide(L)'
;MVEVTLVSENYGNGTFKYALDEFHDLFDEFAQQQGIRFHRGNFREILASNDTAKYGLRGVHCEQFRQFLSGVKAVKYHLQYAAVKCGAMTFSFCLAFSCTPEEFPLNSTTTAVLGAK
;
A
#
# COMPACT_ATOMS: atom_id res chain seq x y z
N MET A 1 -13.79 -2.33 4.91
CA MET A 1 -12.89 -1.42 4.16
C MET A 1 -11.61 -2.17 3.93
N VAL A 2 -11.01 -2.00 2.75
CA VAL A 2 -9.68 -2.55 2.44
C VAL A 2 -8.67 -1.47 2.76
N GLU A 3 -7.67 -1.79 3.59
CA GLU A 3 -6.55 -0.90 3.85
C GLU A 3 -5.32 -1.45 3.14
N VAL A 4 -4.64 -0.61 2.37
CA VAL A 4 -3.48 -0.99 1.56
C VAL A 4 -2.29 -0.19 2.05
N THR A 5 -1.19 -0.86 2.37
CA THR A 5 0.11 -0.25 2.67
C THR A 5 1.04 -0.58 1.51
N LEU A 6 1.61 0.45 0.88
CA LEU A 6 2.58 0.33 -0.20
C LEU A 6 3.89 0.95 0.26
N VAL A 7 4.99 0.31 -0.08
CA VAL A 7 6.35 0.78 0.21
C VAL A 7 7.11 0.86 -1.10
N SER A 8 7.76 2.00 -1.32
CA SER A 8 8.57 2.22 -2.52
C SER A 8 9.99 1.69 -2.34
N GLU A 9 10.60 1.21 -3.43
CA GLU A 9 12.02 0.88 -3.50
C GLU A 9 12.92 2.13 -3.39
N ASN A 10 12.37 3.33 -3.62
CA ASN A 10 13.13 4.59 -3.63
C ASN A 10 13.39 5.17 -2.24
N TYR A 11 13.95 4.36 -1.32
CA TYR A 11 14.22 4.75 0.07
C TYR A 11 15.14 5.99 0.14
N GLY A 12 14.66 7.08 0.75
CA GLY A 12 15.50 8.19 1.19
C GLY A 12 16.00 9.18 0.11
N ASN A 13 15.53 9.11 -1.13
CA ASN A 13 16.04 9.95 -2.24
C ASN A 13 15.29 11.29 -2.45
N GLY A 14 14.35 11.65 -1.57
CA GLY A 14 13.53 12.88 -1.74
C GLY A 14 12.55 12.83 -2.91
N THR A 15 12.46 11.68 -3.59
CA THR A 15 11.63 11.41 -4.77
C THR A 15 10.27 10.79 -4.44
N PHE A 16 9.90 10.72 -3.16
CA PHE A 16 8.68 10.04 -2.72
C PHE A 16 7.39 10.56 -3.35
N LYS A 17 7.35 11.83 -3.77
CA LYS A 17 6.22 12.37 -4.54
C LYS A 17 5.97 11.59 -5.84
N TYR A 18 7.02 11.17 -6.53
CA TYR A 18 6.90 10.36 -7.74
C TYR A 18 6.38 8.95 -7.41
N ALA A 19 6.76 8.38 -6.26
CA ALA A 19 6.22 7.11 -5.81
C ALA A 19 4.72 7.19 -5.49
N LEU A 20 4.23 8.31 -4.96
CA LEU A 20 2.78 8.51 -4.73
C LEU A 20 2.01 8.52 -6.05
N ASP A 21 2.52 9.21 -7.08
CA ASP A 21 1.90 9.23 -8.42
C ASP A 21 1.84 7.81 -9.00
N GLU A 22 2.91 7.03 -8.87
CA GLU A 22 2.95 5.62 -9.30
C GLU A 22 1.98 4.73 -8.50
N PHE A 23 1.83 4.97 -7.21
CA PHE A 23 0.82 4.28 -6.40
C PHE A 23 -0.59 4.63 -6.85
N HIS A 24 -0.85 5.88 -7.26
CA HIS A 24 -2.13 6.24 -7.87
C HIS A 24 -2.35 5.51 -9.20
N ASP A 25 -1.34 5.42 -10.06
CA ASP A 25 -1.41 4.66 -11.31
C ASP A 25 -1.69 3.17 -11.09
N LEU A 26 -1.16 2.58 -10.00
CA LEU A 26 -1.48 1.21 -9.58
C LEU A 26 -2.99 1.06 -9.29
N PHE A 27 -3.57 1.98 -8.54
CA PHE A 27 -4.99 1.95 -8.22
C PHE A 27 -5.86 2.22 -9.44
N ASP A 28 -5.46 3.12 -10.33
CA ASP A 28 -6.18 3.41 -11.56
C ASP A 28 -6.18 2.20 -12.51
N GLU A 29 -5.07 1.47 -12.62
CA GLU A 29 -5.02 0.23 -13.39
C GLU A 29 -5.96 -0.84 -12.80
N PHE A 30 -5.94 -1.02 -11.48
CA PHE A 30 -6.89 -1.93 -10.81
C PHE A 30 -8.33 -1.51 -11.08
N ALA A 31 -8.64 -0.22 -10.93
CA ALA A 31 -9.97 0.32 -11.13
C ALA A 31 -10.47 0.08 -12.56
N GLN A 32 -9.61 0.31 -13.54
CA GLN A 32 -9.88 0.05 -14.95
C GLN A 32 -10.16 -1.44 -15.21
N GLN A 33 -9.36 -2.35 -14.65
CA GLN A 33 -9.57 -3.79 -14.81
C GLN A 33 -10.88 -4.28 -14.19
N GLN A 34 -11.30 -3.68 -13.08
CA GLN A 34 -12.55 -4.04 -12.41
C GLN A 34 -13.77 -3.24 -12.91
N GLY A 35 -13.59 -2.31 -13.85
CA GLY A 35 -14.66 -1.43 -14.33
C GLY A 35 -15.23 -0.51 -13.24
N ILE A 36 -14.44 -0.19 -12.21
CA ILE A 36 -14.81 0.72 -11.14
C ILE A 36 -14.10 2.07 -11.31
N ARG A 37 -14.55 3.09 -10.58
CA ARG A 37 -13.89 4.40 -10.54
C ARG A 37 -13.60 4.81 -9.11
N PHE A 38 -12.36 5.17 -8.83
CA PHE A 38 -12.00 5.77 -7.57
C PHE A 38 -12.36 7.27 -7.54
N HIS A 39 -12.89 7.70 -6.41
CA HIS A 39 -13.24 9.07 -6.09
C HIS A 39 -13.15 9.28 -4.58
N ARG A 40 -13.26 10.52 -4.10
CA ARG A 40 -13.07 10.87 -2.68
C ARG A 40 -13.94 10.09 -1.67
N GLY A 41 -15.04 9.46 -2.13
CA GLY A 41 -15.95 8.70 -1.28
C GLY A 41 -15.56 7.23 -1.08
N ASN A 42 -14.78 6.65 -2.00
CA ASN A 42 -14.37 5.25 -1.98
C ASN A 42 -12.86 5.02 -2.00
N PHE A 43 -12.07 6.08 -2.21
CA PHE A 43 -10.61 6.07 -2.19
C PHE A 43 -10.09 7.19 -1.30
N ARG A 44 -9.19 6.86 -0.37
CA ARG A 44 -8.61 7.81 0.56
C ARG A 44 -7.15 7.47 0.85
N GLU A 45 -6.27 8.44 0.72
CA GLU A 45 -4.94 8.39 1.34
C GLU A 45 -5.10 8.61 2.86
N ILE A 46 -4.59 7.67 3.65
CA ILE A 46 -4.67 7.66 5.13
C ILE A 46 -3.39 8.28 5.71
N LEU A 47 -2.24 7.85 5.21
CA LEU A 47 -0.94 8.29 5.69
C LEU A 47 0.08 8.16 4.55
N ALA A 48 0.95 9.15 4.42
CA ALA A 48 2.08 9.12 3.51
C ALA A 48 3.31 9.57 4.31
N SER A 49 4.33 8.71 4.34
CA SER A 49 5.62 8.92 4.99
C SER A 49 6.72 8.60 3.99
N ASN A 50 7.94 9.09 4.19
CA ASN A 50 9.03 9.18 3.20
C ASN A 50 9.17 8.02 2.20
N ASP A 51 8.82 6.78 2.54
CA ASP A 51 8.89 5.64 1.63
C ASP A 51 7.65 4.74 1.70
N THR A 52 6.65 5.09 2.52
CA THR A 52 5.46 4.27 2.81
C THR A 52 4.17 5.08 2.69
N ALA A 53 3.21 4.57 1.94
CA ALA A 53 1.87 5.15 1.84
C ALA A 53 0.80 4.13 2.26
N LYS A 54 -0.23 4.62 2.94
CA LYS A 54 -1.40 3.86 3.37
C LYS A 54 -2.65 4.45 2.74
N TYR A 55 -3.48 3.58 2.18
CA TYR A 55 -4.71 3.92 1.48
C TYR A 55 -5.89 3.12 2.02
N GLY A 56 -7.08 3.71 1.97
CA GLY A 56 -8.35 3.08 2.29
C GLY A 56 -9.23 3.00 1.06
N LEU A 57 -9.66 1.77 0.72
CA LEU A 57 -10.55 1.47 -0.40
C LEU A 57 -11.91 0.97 0.12
N ARG A 58 -13.00 1.53 -0.40
CA ARG A 58 -14.37 1.05 -0.17
C ARG A 58 -14.95 0.49 -1.46
N GLY A 59 -15.82 -0.51 -1.35
CA GLY A 59 -16.42 -1.16 -2.53
C GLY A 59 -15.45 -2.04 -3.32
N VAL A 60 -14.26 -2.32 -2.79
CA VAL A 60 -13.28 -3.22 -3.39
C VAL A 60 -13.39 -4.61 -2.76
N HIS A 61 -13.42 -5.66 -3.59
CA HIS A 61 -13.35 -7.03 -3.11
C HIS A 61 -11.90 -7.42 -2.80
N CYS A 62 -11.68 -7.90 -1.58
CA CYS A 62 -10.36 -8.26 -1.08
C CYS A 62 -9.63 -9.30 -1.95
N GLU A 63 -10.34 -10.36 -2.37
CA GLU A 63 -9.76 -11.40 -3.22
C GLU A 63 -9.35 -10.89 -4.60
N GLN A 64 -10.16 -10.02 -5.22
CA GLN A 64 -9.83 -9.42 -6.51
C GLN A 64 -8.57 -8.55 -6.40
N PHE A 65 -8.49 -7.74 -5.34
CA PHE A 65 -7.32 -6.88 -5.13
C PHE A 65 -6.06 -7.71 -4.80
N ARG A 66 -6.21 -8.80 -4.03
CA ARG A 66 -5.11 -9.76 -3.78
C ARG A 66 -4.58 -10.37 -5.06
N GLN A 67 -5.48 -10.83 -5.93
CA GLN A 67 -5.11 -11.42 -7.22
C GLN A 67 -4.43 -10.40 -8.13
N PHE A 68 -4.95 -9.18 -8.19
CA PHE A 68 -4.33 -8.07 -8.92
C PHE A 68 -2.89 -7.82 -8.45
N LEU A 69 -2.67 -7.68 -7.15
CA LEU A 69 -1.32 -7.47 -6.59
C LEU A 69 -0.38 -8.64 -6.88
N SER A 70 -0.87 -9.87 -6.88
CA SER A 70 -0.04 -11.03 -7.21
C SER A 70 0.44 -11.07 -8.67
N GLY A 71 -0.25 -10.35 -9.57
CA GLY A 71 0.09 -10.25 -10.99
C GLY A 71 0.81 -8.95 -11.36
N VAL A 72 1.04 -8.05 -10.40
CA VAL A 72 1.59 -6.72 -10.70
C VAL A 72 3.06 -6.81 -11.08
N LYS A 73 3.45 -6.02 -12.09
CA LYS A 73 4.87 -5.81 -12.41
C LYS A 73 5.44 -4.74 -11.47
N ALA A 74 5.98 -5.19 -10.34
CA ALA A 74 6.56 -4.35 -9.27
C ALA A 74 7.43 -3.18 -9.76
N VAL A 75 8.32 -3.46 -10.73
CA VAL A 75 9.26 -2.51 -11.33
C VAL A 75 8.56 -1.30 -11.96
N LYS A 76 7.34 -1.46 -12.49
CA LYS A 76 6.57 -0.36 -13.10
C LYS A 76 6.20 0.73 -12.08
N TYR A 77 6.05 0.34 -10.82
CA TYR A 77 5.55 1.18 -9.75
C TYR A 77 6.58 1.39 -8.63
N HIS A 78 7.83 1.00 -8.89
CA HIS A 78 8.91 0.96 -7.91
C HIS A 78 8.45 0.39 -6.55
N LEU A 79 7.67 -0.69 -6.57
CA LEU A 79 7.06 -1.29 -5.40
C LEU A 79 8.01 -2.29 -4.75
N GLN A 80 8.44 -2.01 -3.52
CA GLN A 80 9.22 -2.94 -2.73
C GLN A 80 8.33 -3.95 -2.01
N TYR A 81 7.28 -3.44 -1.38
CA TYR A 81 6.38 -4.20 -0.53
C TYR A 81 4.95 -3.68 -0.64
N ALA A 82 4.00 -4.61 -0.64
CA ALA A 82 2.59 -4.30 -0.56
C ALA A 82 1.93 -5.16 0.51
N ALA A 83 1.10 -4.55 1.35
CA ALA A 83 0.30 -5.28 2.31
C ALA A 83 -1.12 -4.77 2.33
N VAL A 84 -2.05 -5.69 2.53
CA VAL A 84 -3.46 -5.40 2.46
C VAL A 84 -4.15 -6.02 3.65
N LYS A 85 -4.92 -5.19 4.34
CA LYS A 85 -5.76 -5.58 5.46
C LYS A 85 -7.23 -5.50 5.05
N CYS A 86 -7.90 -6.60 5.26
CA CYS A 86 -9.27 -6.88 4.88
C CYS A 86 -10.05 -7.37 6.11
N GLY A 87 -10.45 -6.43 6.96
CA GLY A 87 -11.04 -6.75 8.26
C GLY A 87 -10.04 -7.48 9.15
N ALA A 88 -10.31 -8.76 9.45
CA ALA A 88 -9.43 -9.62 10.25
C ALA A 88 -8.32 -10.30 9.42
N MET A 89 -8.43 -10.30 8.08
CA MET A 89 -7.45 -10.94 7.21
C MET A 89 -6.39 -9.93 6.78
N THR A 90 -5.14 -10.36 6.73
CA THR A 90 -4.04 -9.56 6.19
C THR A 90 -3.21 -10.41 5.26
N PHE A 91 -2.82 -9.85 4.12
CA PHE A 91 -1.91 -10.50 3.17
C PHE A 91 -0.85 -9.51 2.73
N SER A 92 0.34 -10.03 2.42
CA SER A 92 1.50 -9.22 2.06
C SER A 92 2.26 -9.85 0.91
N PHE A 93 2.83 -9.00 0.05
CA PHE A 93 3.66 -9.38 -1.08
C PHE A 93 4.99 -8.64 -0.98
N CYS A 94 6.06 -9.42 -1.06
CA CYS A 94 7.37 -8.89 -1.42
C CYS A 94 7.47 -8.83 -2.93
N LEU A 95 7.62 -7.61 -3.44
CA LEU A 95 7.57 -7.30 -4.86
C LEU A 95 8.97 -6.99 -5.42
N ALA A 96 9.93 -6.68 -4.54
CA ALA A 96 11.35 -6.58 -4.82
C ALA A 96 12.14 -7.82 -4.38
N PHE A 97 13.33 -8.00 -4.97
CA PHE A 97 14.26 -9.08 -4.59
C PHE A 97 14.80 -8.92 -3.16
N SER A 98 15.08 -7.69 -2.73
CA SER A 98 15.54 -7.35 -1.38
C SER A 98 14.39 -6.82 -0.52
N CYS A 99 13.36 -7.63 -0.33
CA CYS A 99 12.22 -7.31 0.51
C CYS A 99 12.24 -8.15 1.79
N THR A 100 12.31 -7.47 2.93
CA THR A 100 12.29 -8.03 4.29
C THR A 100 10.97 -7.60 4.95
N PRO A 101 9.92 -8.46 4.95
CA PRO A 101 8.60 -8.10 5.49
C PRO A 101 8.64 -7.63 6.96
N GLU A 102 9.62 -8.11 7.72
CA GLU A 102 9.84 -7.81 9.14
C GLU A 102 10.17 -6.33 9.39
N GLU A 103 10.71 -5.64 8.38
CA GLU A 103 11.03 -4.21 8.45
C GLU A 103 9.80 -3.32 8.30
N PHE A 104 8.67 -3.89 7.87
CA PHE A 104 7.42 -3.17 7.59
C PHE A 104 6.30 -3.65 8.53
N PRO A 105 6.40 -3.38 9.85
CA PRO A 105 5.38 -3.82 10.79
C PRO A 105 4.03 -3.21 10.41
N LEU A 106 3.09 -4.10 10.11
CA LEU A 106 1.69 -3.77 9.82
C LEU A 106 0.94 -3.21 11.03
N ASN A 107 1.59 -3.25 12.19
CA ASN A 107 1.09 -2.76 13.45
C ASN A 107 1.40 -1.27 13.56
N SER A 108 0.39 -0.42 13.35
CA SER A 108 0.32 0.84 14.07
C SER A 108 0.11 0.53 15.55
N THR A 109 1.16 0.09 16.23
CA THR A 109 1.27 0.32 17.66
C THR A 109 1.81 1.73 17.78
N THR A 110 0.92 2.67 18.10
CA THR A 110 1.36 3.90 18.75
C THR A 110 2.10 3.46 20.00
N THR A 111 3.42 3.39 19.94
CA THR A 111 4.24 3.38 21.14
C THR A 111 4.07 4.77 21.73
N ALA A 112 3.03 4.91 22.55
CA ALA A 112 3.00 5.94 23.56
C ALA A 112 4.26 5.69 24.41
N VAL A 113 5.32 6.44 24.13
CA VAL A 113 6.37 6.67 25.12
C VAL A 113 5.73 7.60 26.16
N LEU A 114 4.88 7.00 26.99
CA LEU A 114 4.56 7.50 28.31
C LEU A 114 5.78 7.18 29.18
N GLY A 115 6.34 8.22 29.78
CA GLY A 115 7.64 8.18 30.42
C GLY A 115 7.69 7.45 31.76
N ALA A 116 8.83 7.70 32.42
CA ALA A 116 9.22 7.37 33.79
C ALA A 116 9.63 5.91 34.03
N LYS A 117 10.92 5.67 34.25
CA LYS A 117 11.59 5.97 35.52
C LYS A 117 13.10 6.07 35.33
#